data_AF-A0A955X0Q1-F1
#
_entry.id   AF-A0A955X0Q1-F1
#
_cell.length_a   1.000
_cell.length_b   1.000
_cell.length_c   1.000
_cell.angle_alpha   90.00
_cell.angle_beta   90.00
_cell.angle_gamma   90.00
#
_symmetry.space_group_name_H-M   'P 1'
#
loop_
_entity.id
_entity.type
_entity.pdbx_description
1 polymer ?
#
loop_
_entity_poly.entity_id
_entity_poly.type
_entity_poly.pdbx_seq_one_letter_code
_entity_poly.pdbx_strand_id
1 'polypeptide(L)'
;MRPLLVALLILAPASALAHGLAPARLELEEGAAGHFRVFLKIPGAGEAAREAPVEPRWPAHCVASRPTVYSAPDHVALDFELECGAEGLTGHRVTLTGLAPRQIDALVAVTRVDGEALQFLLRPAEPGFVLPPRLTVGAAAKAGLLAALRAGGAGGLALWLAIAVLLGATFTRTPARRAAPWVVLGAALGGLLPGT
;
A
#
# COMPACT_ATOMS: atom_id res chain seq x y z
N MET A 1 28.66 -20.49 43.17
CA MET A 1 29.00 -19.88 41.85
C MET A 1 28.50 -20.70 40.66
N ARG A 2 28.67 -22.04 40.64
CA ARG A 2 28.12 -22.94 39.60
C ARG A 2 26.60 -22.85 39.33
N PRO A 3 25.70 -22.81 40.34
CA PRO A 3 24.26 -22.78 40.05
C PRO A 3 23.81 -21.45 39.43
N LEU A 4 24.52 -20.36 39.73
CA LEU A 4 24.24 -19.03 39.19
C LEU A 4 24.61 -18.95 37.69
N LEU A 5 25.69 -19.63 37.29
CA LEU A 5 26.10 -19.73 35.89
C LEU A 5 25.10 -20.54 35.06
N VAL A 6 24.55 -21.62 35.63
CA VAL A 6 23.52 -22.44 34.98
C VAL A 6 22.21 -21.66 34.85
N ALA A 7 21.81 -20.93 35.90
CA ALA A 7 20.63 -20.07 35.84
C ALA A 7 20.77 -18.95 34.78
N LEU A 8 21.97 -18.38 34.65
CA LEU A 8 22.25 -17.35 33.65
C LEU A 8 22.25 -17.90 32.21
N LEU A 9 22.65 -19.16 32.02
CA LEU A 9 22.61 -19.83 30.70
C LEU A 9 21.17 -20.19 30.26
N ILE A 10 20.28 -20.49 31.21
CA ILE A 10 18.86 -20.79 30.92
C ILE A 10 18.07 -19.52 30.60
N LEU A 11 18.47 -18.37 31.16
CA LEU A 11 17.89 -17.07 30.86
C LEU A 11 18.46 -16.41 29.59
N ALA A 12 19.44 -17.02 28.94
CA ALA A 12 19.96 -16.50 27.69
C ALA A 12 18.82 -16.56 26.65
N PRO A 13 18.39 -15.41 26.09
CA PRO A 13 17.33 -15.40 25.10
C PRO A 13 17.84 -16.18 23.89
N ALA A 14 17.23 -17.34 23.62
CA ALA A 14 17.36 -17.95 22.31
C ALA A 14 16.90 -16.89 21.31
N SER A 15 17.80 -16.42 20.45
CA SER A 15 17.45 -15.54 19.35
C SER A 15 16.54 -16.36 18.42
N ALA A 16 15.25 -16.36 18.74
CA ALA A 16 14.22 -16.90 17.89
C ALA A 16 14.29 -16.09 16.61
N LEU A 17 14.77 -16.73 15.54
CA LEU A 17 14.64 -16.24 14.18
C LEU A 17 13.14 -16.27 13.88
N ALA A 18 12.43 -15.26 14.36
CA ALA A 18 11.10 -14.91 13.90
C ALA A 18 11.29 -14.51 12.44
N HIS A 19 11.18 -15.49 11.54
CA HIS A 19 11.17 -15.24 10.12
C HIS A 19 10.00 -14.30 9.88
N GLY A 20 10.32 -13.04 9.59
CA GLY A 20 9.31 -12.01 9.37
C GLY A 20 8.49 -12.42 8.17
N LEU A 21 7.30 -12.95 8.40
CA LEU A 21 6.27 -13.13 7.38
C LEU A 21 5.72 -11.74 7.05
N ALA A 22 6.52 -10.94 6.36
CA ALA A 22 6.04 -9.68 5.80
C ALA A 22 4.97 -10.03 4.75
N PRO A 23 3.79 -9.39 4.78
CA PRO A 23 2.78 -9.63 3.75
C PRO A 23 3.31 -9.18 2.38
N ALA A 24 2.70 -9.70 1.31
CA ALA A 24 2.87 -9.10 0.00
C ALA A 24 2.34 -7.65 0.01
N ARG A 25 2.87 -6.80 -0.84
CA ARG A 25 2.45 -5.39 -0.91
C ARG A 25 2.17 -4.98 -2.34
N LEU A 26 0.95 -4.57 -2.61
CA LEU A 26 0.54 -4.01 -3.88
C LEU A 26 0.28 -2.50 -3.70
N GLU A 27 1.03 -1.68 -4.42
CA GLU A 27 0.88 -0.24 -4.42
C GLU A 27 0.36 0.20 -5.79
N LEU A 28 -0.67 1.03 -5.77
CA LEU A 28 -1.33 1.59 -6.95
C LEU A 28 -1.31 3.10 -6.82
N GLU A 29 -0.58 3.78 -7.69
CA GLU A 29 -0.48 5.25 -7.71
C GLU A 29 -1.10 5.80 -8.99
N GLU A 30 -2.25 6.46 -8.88
CA GLU A 30 -2.94 7.07 -10.00
C GLU A 30 -2.27 8.41 -10.37
N GLY A 31 -1.45 8.42 -11.42
CA GLY A 31 -0.79 9.62 -11.91
C GLY A 31 -1.70 10.50 -12.77
N ALA A 32 -2.63 9.86 -13.50
CA ALA A 32 -3.68 10.53 -14.28
C ALA A 32 -4.94 9.65 -14.26
N ALA A 33 -6.09 10.21 -14.63
CA ALA A 33 -7.35 9.47 -14.61
C ALA A 33 -7.24 8.17 -15.42
N GLY A 34 -7.37 7.02 -14.75
CA GLY A 34 -7.28 5.70 -15.38
C GLY A 34 -5.85 5.21 -15.69
N HIS A 35 -4.81 5.97 -15.33
CA HIS A 35 -3.41 5.58 -15.48
C HIS A 35 -2.77 5.40 -14.10
N PHE A 36 -2.26 4.19 -13.84
CA PHE A 36 -1.70 3.82 -12.56
C PHE A 36 -0.29 3.28 -12.72
N ARG A 37 0.63 3.78 -11.88
CA ARG A 37 1.87 3.08 -11.60
C ARG A 37 1.60 1.98 -10.58
N VAL A 38 2.06 0.78 -10.87
CA VAL A 38 1.85 -0.41 -10.06
C VAL A 38 3.18 -0.91 -9.54
N PHE A 39 3.29 -1.05 -8.21
CA PHE A 39 4.43 -1.68 -7.58
C PHE A 39 3.97 -2.86 -6.73
N LEU A 40 4.45 -4.06 -7.04
CA LEU A 40 4.13 -5.28 -6.30
C LEU A 40 5.38 -5.88 -5.69
N LYS A 41 5.45 -5.95 -4.35
CA LYS A 41 6.48 -6.66 -3.61
C LYS A 41 5.94 -7.98 -3.07
N ILE A 42 6.65 -9.07 -3.35
CA ILE A 42 6.27 -10.44 -3.01
C ILE A 42 7.35 -11.04 -2.10
N PRO A 43 7.02 -11.41 -0.85
CA PRO A 43 7.98 -12.00 0.09
C PRO A 43 8.32 -13.44 -0.33
N GLY A 44 9.57 -13.84 -0.15
CA GLY A 44 10.09 -15.15 -0.49
C GLY A 44 10.49 -15.29 -1.97
N ALA A 45 11.65 -15.91 -2.20
CA ALA A 45 12.18 -16.29 -3.51
C ALA A 45 12.38 -17.82 -3.59
N GLY A 46 12.54 -18.38 -4.80
CA GLY A 46 12.81 -19.81 -5.02
C GLY A 46 11.63 -20.59 -5.62
N GLU A 47 11.63 -21.93 -5.51
CA GLU A 47 10.63 -22.84 -6.09
C GLU A 47 9.18 -22.45 -5.75
N ALA A 48 8.89 -22.21 -4.47
CA ALA A 48 7.53 -21.88 -4.01
C ALA A 48 6.98 -20.60 -4.66
N ALA A 49 7.85 -19.65 -5.02
CA ALA A 49 7.44 -18.45 -5.73
C ALA A 49 7.15 -18.68 -7.22
N ARG A 50 7.71 -19.74 -7.81
CA ARG A 50 7.48 -20.13 -9.21
C ARG A 50 6.22 -21.00 -9.35
N GLU A 51 5.96 -21.86 -8.38
CA GLU A 51 4.78 -22.75 -8.38
C GLU A 51 3.47 -21.97 -8.17
N ALA A 52 3.50 -20.93 -7.34
CA ALA A 52 2.36 -20.08 -7.05
C ALA A 52 2.74 -18.59 -7.18
N PRO A 53 2.81 -18.06 -8.41
CA PRO A 53 3.13 -16.65 -8.61
C PRO A 53 2.03 -15.76 -8.03
N VAL A 54 2.43 -14.72 -7.30
CA VAL A 54 1.51 -13.73 -6.75
C VAL A 54 1.34 -12.64 -7.80
N GLU A 55 0.15 -12.56 -8.38
CA GLU A 55 -0.12 -11.70 -9.55
C GLU A 55 -1.48 -11.02 -9.44
N PRO A 56 -1.57 -9.73 -9.78
CA PRO A 56 -2.85 -9.03 -9.79
C PRO A 56 -3.61 -9.35 -11.07
N ARG A 57 -4.89 -9.68 -10.90
CA ARG A 57 -5.89 -9.85 -11.96
C ARG A 57 -6.69 -8.56 -12.07
N TRP A 58 -6.49 -7.88 -13.19
CA TRP A 58 -7.14 -6.64 -13.52
C TRP A 58 -8.50 -6.87 -14.21
N PRO A 59 -9.38 -5.87 -14.20
CA PRO A 59 -10.55 -5.84 -15.07
C PRO A 59 -10.16 -5.95 -16.55
N ALA A 60 -11.08 -6.46 -17.38
CA ALA A 60 -10.80 -6.78 -18.78
C ALA A 60 -10.44 -5.57 -19.65
N HIS A 61 -10.87 -4.37 -19.27
CA HIS A 61 -10.58 -3.12 -19.98
C HIS A 61 -9.21 -2.51 -19.61
N CYS A 62 -8.53 -3.05 -18.60
CA CYS A 62 -7.22 -2.57 -18.18
C CYS A 62 -6.09 -3.32 -18.90
N VAL A 63 -5.09 -2.58 -19.38
CA VAL A 63 -3.90 -3.10 -20.03
C VAL A 63 -2.68 -2.79 -19.17
N ALA A 64 -1.99 -3.84 -18.72
CA ALA A 64 -0.74 -3.72 -17.99
C ALA A 64 0.45 -3.73 -18.95
N SER A 65 1.40 -2.84 -18.74
CA SER A 65 2.68 -2.85 -19.45
C SER A 65 3.56 -4.01 -18.97
N ARG A 66 4.65 -4.27 -19.70
CA ARG A 66 5.60 -5.31 -19.31
C ARG A 66 6.32 -4.89 -18.02
N PRO A 67 6.34 -5.72 -16.97
CA PRO A 67 6.95 -5.35 -15.71
C PRO A 67 8.47 -5.36 -15.76
N THR A 68 9.04 -4.36 -15.08
CA THR A 68 10.43 -4.40 -14.63
C THR A 68 10.49 -5.27 -13.39
N VAL A 69 11.33 -6.31 -13.41
CA VAL A 69 11.44 -7.30 -12.35
C VAL A 69 12.71 -7.07 -11.55
N TYR A 70 12.57 -6.95 -10.23
CA TYR A 70 13.67 -6.87 -9.28
C TYR A 70 13.67 -8.13 -8.42
N SER A 71 14.78 -8.88 -8.43
CA SER A 71 14.91 -10.10 -7.64
C SER A 71 15.93 -9.90 -6.53
N ALA A 72 15.55 -10.24 -5.31
CA ALA A 72 16.40 -10.29 -4.13
C ALA A 72 16.34 -11.69 -3.51
N PRO A 73 17.27 -12.06 -2.59
CA PRO A 73 17.28 -13.37 -1.95
C PRO A 73 15.99 -13.68 -1.17
N ASP A 74 15.33 -12.66 -0.64
CA ASP A 74 14.19 -12.75 0.27
C ASP A 74 12.88 -12.23 -0.33
N HIS A 75 12.89 -11.66 -1.53
CA HIS A 75 11.68 -11.15 -2.19
C HIS A 75 11.86 -10.93 -3.70
N VAL A 76 10.74 -10.82 -4.40
CA VAL A 76 10.67 -10.34 -5.78
C VAL A 76 9.79 -9.10 -5.82
N ALA A 77 10.17 -8.09 -6.60
CA ALA A 77 9.35 -6.91 -6.84
C ALA A 77 9.11 -6.68 -8.33
N LEU A 78 7.92 -6.17 -8.66
CA LEU A 78 7.49 -5.82 -10.01
C LEU A 78 7.10 -4.34 -10.04
N ASP A 79 7.54 -3.62 -11.06
CA ASP A 79 7.15 -2.23 -11.33
C ASP A 79 6.65 -2.12 -12.78
N PHE A 80 5.43 -1.63 -12.97
CA PHE A 80 4.80 -1.48 -14.29
C PHE A 80 3.72 -0.42 -14.29
N GLU A 81 3.26 -0.07 -15.49
CA GLU A 81 2.16 0.86 -15.72
C GLU A 81 0.88 0.08 -16.05
N LEU A 82 -0.26 0.61 -15.65
CA LEU A 82 -1.58 0.06 -15.88
C LEU A 82 -2.50 1.13 -16.45
N GLU A 83 -3.03 0.87 -17.64
CA GLU A 83 -3.94 1.77 -18.36
C GLU A 83 -5.35 1.17 -18.38
N CYS A 84 -6.30 1.81 -17.70
CA CYS A 84 -7.71 1.41 -17.62
C CYS A 84 -8.64 2.38 -18.37
N GLY A 85 -8.09 3.34 -19.12
CA GLY A 85 -8.87 4.31 -19.89
C GLY A 85 -9.88 5.11 -19.05
N ALA A 86 -10.96 5.57 -19.68
CA ALA A 86 -11.96 6.42 -19.05
C ALA A 86 -12.78 5.73 -17.94
N GLU A 87 -12.91 4.39 -17.99
CA GLU A 87 -13.60 3.62 -16.96
C GLU A 87 -12.79 3.55 -15.66
N GLY A 88 -11.45 3.56 -15.77
CA GLY A 88 -10.55 3.52 -14.63
C GLY A 88 -10.71 2.23 -13.81
N LEU A 89 -10.26 2.26 -12.55
CA LEU A 89 -10.31 1.08 -11.66
C LEU A 89 -11.47 1.15 -10.65
N THR A 90 -12.18 2.27 -10.61
CA THR A 90 -13.20 2.57 -9.61
C THR A 90 -14.46 1.71 -9.80
N GLY A 91 -14.97 1.10 -8.74
CA GLY A 91 -16.12 0.20 -8.77
C GLY A 91 -15.78 -1.21 -9.27
N HIS A 92 -14.56 -1.45 -9.75
CA HIS A 92 -14.14 -2.74 -10.26
C HIS A 92 -13.39 -3.56 -9.20
N ARG A 93 -13.51 -4.88 -9.32
CA ARG A 93 -12.80 -5.83 -8.47
C ARG A 93 -11.40 -6.10 -9.03
N VAL A 94 -10.40 -6.01 -8.16
CA VAL A 94 -9.03 -6.48 -8.40
C VAL A 94 -8.77 -7.66 -7.49
N THR A 95 -8.17 -8.72 -8.03
CA THR A 95 -7.89 -9.95 -7.27
C THR A 95 -6.40 -10.28 -7.34
N LEU A 96 -5.77 -10.60 -6.22
CA LEU A 96 -4.37 -11.01 -6.16
C LEU A 96 -4.29 -12.53 -6.05
N THR A 97 -3.88 -13.21 -7.12
CA THR A 97 -3.74 -14.68 -7.12
C THR A 97 -2.49 -15.11 -6.37
N GLY A 98 -2.36 -16.41 -6.06
CA GLY A 98 -1.15 -16.96 -5.42
C GLY A 98 -1.05 -16.77 -3.90
N LEU A 99 -1.97 -16.01 -3.27
CA LEU A 99 -1.99 -15.82 -1.82
C LEU A 99 -2.33 -17.10 -1.05
N ALA A 100 -3.35 -17.85 -1.49
CA ALA A 100 -3.81 -19.04 -0.79
C ALA A 100 -2.81 -20.21 -0.80
N PRO A 101 -2.22 -20.60 -1.96
CA PRO A 101 -1.20 -21.65 -1.98
C PRO A 101 0.04 -21.31 -1.14
N ARG A 102 0.38 -20.01 -1.06
CA ARG A 102 1.53 -19.52 -0.27
C ARG A 102 1.20 -19.27 1.20
N GLN A 103 -0.07 -19.31 1.58
CA GLN A 103 -0.57 -18.95 2.91
C GLN A 103 -0.04 -17.60 3.41
N ILE A 104 -0.03 -16.60 2.52
CA ILE A 104 0.38 -15.23 2.86
C ILE A 104 -0.76 -14.24 2.65
N ASP A 105 -0.74 -13.19 3.45
CA ASP A 105 -1.61 -12.03 3.28
C ASP A 105 -0.97 -11.01 2.32
N ALA A 106 -1.78 -10.06 1.84
CA ALA A 106 -1.30 -8.91 1.09
C ALA A 106 -1.91 -7.60 1.56
N LEU A 107 -1.08 -6.56 1.67
CA LEU A 107 -1.53 -5.19 1.90
C LEU A 107 -1.57 -4.44 0.58
N VAL A 108 -2.76 -3.96 0.21
CA VAL A 108 -2.95 -3.09 -0.95
C VAL A 108 -3.02 -1.65 -0.48
N ALA A 109 -2.25 -0.77 -1.09
CA ALA A 109 -2.32 0.68 -0.91
C ALA A 109 -2.65 1.33 -2.25
N VAL A 110 -3.67 2.19 -2.27
CA VAL A 110 -4.08 2.94 -3.46
C VAL A 110 -3.99 4.42 -3.16
N THR A 111 -3.20 5.15 -3.93
CA THR A 111 -3.10 6.60 -3.90
C THR A 111 -3.71 7.14 -5.18
N ARG A 112 -4.77 7.93 -5.06
CA ARG A 112 -5.42 8.57 -6.20
C ARG A 112 -4.78 9.91 -6.54
N VAL A 113 -5.06 10.40 -7.75
CA VAL A 113 -4.57 11.70 -8.25
C VAL A 113 -5.02 12.91 -7.40
N ASP A 114 -6.12 12.79 -6.65
CA ASP A 114 -6.61 13.81 -5.72
C ASP A 114 -5.95 13.75 -4.33
N GLY A 115 -5.02 12.81 -4.13
CA GLY A 115 -4.34 12.55 -2.87
C GLY A 115 -5.13 11.68 -1.89
N GLU A 116 -6.29 11.15 -2.28
CA GLU A 116 -7.00 10.14 -1.49
C GLU A 116 -6.16 8.86 -1.39
N ALA A 117 -5.92 8.40 -0.16
CA ALA A 117 -5.19 7.16 0.11
C ALA A 117 -6.15 6.12 0.73
N LEU A 118 -6.19 4.93 0.13
CA LEU A 118 -7.02 3.80 0.55
C LEU A 118 -6.12 2.60 0.84
N GLN A 119 -6.50 1.79 1.84
CA GLN A 119 -5.78 0.58 2.19
C GLN A 119 -6.73 -0.61 2.32
N PHE A 120 -6.28 -1.77 1.85
CA PHE A 120 -7.02 -3.03 1.92
C PHE A 120 -6.09 -4.15 2.39
N LEU A 121 -6.57 -4.99 3.30
CA LEU A 121 -5.89 -6.21 3.71
C LEU A 121 -6.56 -7.40 3.02
N LEU A 122 -5.84 -8.05 2.11
CA LEU A 122 -6.26 -9.26 1.43
C LEU A 122 -5.75 -10.48 2.17
N ARG A 123 -6.63 -11.45 2.39
CA ARG A 123 -6.30 -12.72 3.04
C ARG A 123 -6.33 -13.84 2.01
N PRO A 124 -5.66 -14.98 2.26
CA PRO A 124 -5.80 -16.20 1.46
C PRO A 124 -7.25 -16.55 1.04
N ALA A 125 -8.20 -16.44 1.97
CA ALA A 125 -9.61 -16.75 1.74
C ALA A 125 -10.39 -15.63 1.02
N GLU A 126 -9.88 -14.40 1.04
CA GLU A 126 -10.51 -13.23 0.42
C GLU A 126 -9.44 -12.40 -0.32
N PRO A 127 -8.99 -12.89 -1.50
CA PRO A 127 -7.83 -12.35 -2.19
C PRO A 127 -8.14 -11.13 -3.07
N GLY A 128 -9.29 -10.50 -2.92
CA GLY A 128 -9.72 -9.40 -3.79
C GLY A 128 -10.36 -8.26 -3.05
N PHE A 129 -10.29 -7.08 -3.65
CA PHE A 129 -10.95 -5.87 -3.17
C PHE A 129 -11.68 -5.18 -4.32
N VAL A 130 -12.63 -4.32 -3.98
CA VAL A 130 -13.29 -3.41 -4.93
C VAL A 130 -12.84 -2.00 -4.60
N LEU A 131 -12.33 -1.27 -5.59
CA LEU A 131 -11.95 0.12 -5.38
C LEU A 131 -13.22 0.96 -5.24
N PRO A 132 -13.50 1.61 -4.09
CA PRO A 132 -14.75 2.35 -3.91
C PRO A 132 -14.82 3.57 -4.84
N PRO A 133 -15.99 4.16 -5.07
CA PRO A 133 -16.09 5.48 -5.72
C PRO A 133 -15.43 6.58 -4.88
N ARG A 134 -14.95 7.64 -5.54
CA ARG A 134 -14.43 8.83 -4.86
C ARG A 134 -15.53 9.43 -3.99
N LEU A 135 -15.20 9.71 -2.73
CA LEU A 135 -16.13 10.37 -1.82
C LEU A 135 -16.22 11.85 -2.18
N THR A 136 -17.34 12.26 -2.79
CA THR A 136 -17.66 13.69 -2.92
C THR A 136 -18.21 14.21 -1.59
N VAL A 137 -18.04 15.50 -1.30
CA VAL A 137 -18.57 16.13 -0.07
C VAL A 137 -20.07 15.86 0.09
N GLY A 138 -20.84 15.91 -1.00
CA GLY A 138 -22.26 15.59 -0.99
C GLY A 138 -22.57 14.13 -0.69
N ALA A 139 -21.80 13.19 -1.26
CA ALA A 139 -21.94 11.77 -0.99
C ALA A 139 -21.56 11.42 0.46
N ALA A 140 -20.48 12.01 0.97
CA ALA A 140 -20.03 11.87 2.35
C ALA A 140 -21.05 12.46 3.34
N ALA A 141 -21.58 13.64 3.07
CA ALA A 141 -22.63 14.26 3.89
C ALA A 141 -23.92 13.41 3.91
N LYS A 142 -24.34 12.89 2.74
CA LYS A 142 -25.50 12.00 2.65
C LYS A 142 -25.28 10.68 3.38
N ALA A 143 -24.09 10.07 3.24
CA ALA A 143 -23.73 8.85 3.95
C ALA A 143 -23.70 9.06 5.47
N GLY A 144 -23.11 10.18 5.92
CA GLY A 144 -23.08 10.58 7.33
C GLY A 144 -24.48 10.83 7.88
N LEU A 145 -25.35 11.53 7.15
CA LEU A 145 -26.75 11.74 7.53
C LEU A 145 -27.53 10.43 7.63
N LEU A 146 -27.37 9.53 6.65
CA LEU A 146 -28.01 8.22 6.67
C LEU A 146 -27.51 7.34 7.82
N ALA A 147 -26.23 7.40 8.15
CA ALA A 147 -25.67 6.73 9.31
C ALA A 147 -26.23 7.30 10.61
N ALA A 148 -26.34 8.64 10.73
CA ALA A 148 -26.92 9.32 11.89
C ALA A 148 -28.41 8.99 12.09
N LEU A 149 -29.19 8.91 11.00
CA LEU A 149 -30.59 8.50 11.05
C LEU A 149 -30.75 7.01 11.44
N ARG A 150 -29.91 6.13 10.90
CA ARG A 150 -29.91 4.69 11.25
C ARG A 150 -29.47 4.42 12.68
N ALA A 151 -28.60 5.26 13.23
CA ALA A 151 -28.21 5.19 14.62
C ALA A 151 -29.37 5.49 15.59
N GLY A 152 -30.55 5.90 15.10
CA GLY A 152 -31.73 6.15 15.93
C GLY A 152 -31.47 7.34 16.84
N GLY A 153 -31.57 8.55 16.30
CA GLY A 153 -31.13 9.76 16.98
C GLY A 153 -31.74 10.00 18.37
N ALA A 154 -30.94 10.58 19.26
CA ALA A 154 -31.29 11.70 20.16
C ALA A 154 -30.18 11.88 21.20
N GLY A 155 -29.14 12.63 20.84
CA GLY A 155 -28.17 13.17 21.79
C GLY A 155 -27.53 14.38 21.15
N GLY A 156 -27.55 15.54 21.82
CA GLY A 156 -27.05 16.81 21.29
C GLY A 156 -25.62 16.74 20.70
N LEU A 157 -24.85 15.73 21.09
CA LEU A 157 -23.55 15.38 20.51
C LEU A 157 -23.56 15.20 18.99
N ALA A 158 -24.61 14.65 18.37
CA ALA A 158 -24.65 14.47 16.91
C ALA A 158 -24.79 15.82 16.18
N LEU A 159 -25.56 16.75 16.74
CA LEU A 159 -25.67 18.12 16.24
C LEU A 159 -24.34 18.88 16.42
N TRP A 160 -23.68 18.71 17.58
CA TRP A 160 -22.36 19.29 17.83
C TRP A 160 -21.27 18.71 16.92
N LEU A 161 -21.30 17.41 16.59
CA LEU A 161 -20.36 16.80 15.64
C LEU A 161 -20.61 17.29 14.21
N ALA A 162 -21.86 17.42 13.79
CA ALA A 162 -22.20 18.01 12.48
C ALA A 162 -21.75 19.48 12.39
N ILE A 163 -21.94 20.28 13.44
CA ILE A 163 -21.48 21.67 13.53
C ILE A 163 -19.94 21.74 13.59
N ALA A 164 -19.27 20.85 14.32
CA ALA A 164 -17.80 20.79 14.37
C ALA A 164 -17.19 20.38 13.03
N VAL A 165 -17.84 19.51 12.25
CA VAL A 165 -17.43 19.18 10.87
C VAL A 165 -17.64 20.37 9.93
N LEU A 166 -18.74 21.12 10.09
CA LEU A 166 -19.02 22.32 9.30
C LEU A 166 -18.07 23.50 9.66
N LEU A 167 -17.66 23.64 10.92
CA LEU A 167 -16.75 24.70 11.39
C LEU A 167 -15.27 24.31 11.31
N GLY A 168 -14.94 23.01 11.33
CA GLY A 168 -13.58 22.47 11.30
C GLY A 168 -12.91 22.47 9.92
N ALA A 169 -13.64 22.87 8.86
CA ALA A 169 -13.10 23.05 7.51
C ALA A 169 -12.09 24.20 7.38
N THR A 170 -11.75 24.90 8.47
CA THR A 170 -10.71 25.96 8.50
C THR A 170 -9.40 25.53 9.17
N PHE A 171 -9.21 24.25 9.52
CA PHE A 171 -7.90 23.77 9.97
C PHE A 171 -6.95 23.67 8.78
N THR A 172 -6.21 24.75 8.55
CA THR A 172 -5.18 24.88 7.53
C THR A 172 -4.18 23.73 7.65
N ARG A 173 -4.25 22.77 6.71
CA ARG A 173 -3.15 21.84 6.46
C ARG A 173 -1.95 22.68 6.02
N THR A 174 -1.00 22.87 6.91
CA THR A 174 0.37 23.20 6.53
C THR A 174 0.86 22.12 5.57
N PRO A 175 1.27 22.46 4.32
CA PRO A 175 1.87 21.48 3.44
C PRO A 175 3.25 21.15 4.01
N ALA A 176 3.36 20.02 4.70
CA ALA A 176 4.64 19.41 5.02
C ALA A 176 5.26 18.94 3.70
N ARG A 177 6.05 19.83 3.08
CA ARG A 177 7.01 19.48 2.03
C ARG A 177 7.97 18.44 2.62
N ARG A 178 7.75 17.16 2.35
CA ARG A 178 8.80 16.16 2.52
C ARG A 178 9.76 16.30 1.35
N ALA A 179 10.94 16.80 1.67
CA ALA A 179 12.10 16.79 0.79
C ALA A 179 12.36 15.36 0.28
N ALA A 180 12.57 15.24 -1.02
CA ALA A 180 13.11 14.05 -1.66
C ALA A 180 14.64 14.18 -1.71
N PRO A 181 15.42 13.28 -1.08
CA PRO A 181 16.86 13.20 -1.30
C PRO A 181 17.17 11.97 -2.14
N TRP A 182 17.03 12.07 -3.46
CA TRP A 182 17.62 11.09 -4.39
C TRP A 182 18.15 11.84 -5.61
N VAL A 183 19.27 12.54 -5.44
CA VAL A 183 20.16 12.85 -6.57
C VAL A 183 21.47 12.11 -6.32
N VAL A 184 21.73 11.23 -7.26
CA VAL A 184 22.79 10.24 -7.33
C VAL A 184 24.15 10.92 -7.40
N LEU A 185 25.08 10.48 -6.53
CA LEU A 185 26.51 10.66 -6.71
C LEU A 185 26.94 9.84 -7.94
N GLY A 186 27.32 10.53 -9.02
CA GLY A 186 28.05 9.95 -10.15
C GLY A 186 29.32 10.76 -10.38
N ALA A 187 30.43 10.23 -9.88
CA ALA A 187 31.77 10.76 -10.06
C ALA A 187 32.23 10.63 -11.52
N ALA A 188 32.91 11.67 -12.04
CA ALA A 188 33.86 11.52 -13.13
C ALA A 188 35.06 12.44 -12.86
N LEU A 189 36.15 11.81 -12.42
CA LEU A 189 37.50 12.38 -12.31
C LEU A 189 38.20 12.35 -13.67
N GLY A 190 38.91 13.43 -14.00
CA GLY A 190 39.94 13.50 -15.04
C GLY A 190 39.82 14.79 -15.85
N GLY A 191 40.81 15.67 -15.95
CA GLY A 191 42.15 15.68 -15.42
C GLY A 191 42.90 16.95 -15.85
N LEU A 192 44.11 17.09 -15.31
CA LEU A 192 45.28 17.80 -15.84
C LEU A 192 45.22 19.34 -16.07
N LEU A 193 45.91 20.02 -15.14
CA LEU A 193 46.79 21.20 -15.30
C LEU A 193 47.65 21.14 -16.59
N PRO A 194 48.09 22.29 -17.16
CA PRO A 194 49.07 23.23 -16.57
C PRO A 194 48.61 24.71 -16.66
N GLY A 195 49.11 25.69 -15.89
CA GLY A 195 50.45 25.88 -15.34
C GLY A 195 51.20 26.91 -16.19
N THR A 196 51.11 28.19 -15.81
CA THR A 196 52.09 29.24 -16.13
C THR A 196 52.91 29.52 -14.89
#